data_AF-A0A2P0AZA6-F1
#
_entry.id   AF-A0A2P0AZA6-F1
#
_cell.length_a   1.000
_cell.length_b   1.000
_cell.length_c   1.000
_cell.angle_alpha   90.00
_cell.angle_beta   90.00
_cell.angle_gamma   90.00
#
_symmetry.space_group_name_H-M   'P 1'
#
loop_
_entity.id
_entity.type
_entity.pdbx_description
1 polymer ?
#
loop_
_entity_poly.entity_id
_entity_poly.type
_entity_poly.pdbx_seq_one_letter_code
_entity_poly.pdbx_strand_id
1 'polypeptide(L)'
;MSKSTEALEVAVAEVIANMNSDGSRGSARQRANIDRAFIRILKIAAPRIRHFIRQYGLAAHYEDAEQVCAIAVHRAIEAYDPTKAKFTTFLNWQIRGELQSLRFRLMTDQRPSARKVEAVTIALTTGSITDDGEETSLEALIEDEAALERTESSASEHLANQACIALVDAYIEAERKTGVEQLRKRARTRRPARDIRESRPDLPASFRAHMAGPDPVELEKLHERLERDRAIIERSMFSGDTKLALSIDTSLTRERIRQIVRRAGKHMAQLVQTDPRFAMLAEQAGVAIEPATATRPATPAAPVGMLPSMNQPHNQTITVSVPAEPAADRRAVRGPSVTPVRHQSGGLSA
;
A
#
# COMPACT_ATOMS: atom_id res chain seq x y z
N MET A 1 56.18 7.47 -29.81
CA MET A 1 54.83 7.34 -29.20
C MET A 1 54.41 5.88 -29.33
N SER A 2 53.75 5.28 -28.33
CA SER A 2 53.29 3.88 -28.46
C SER A 2 52.11 3.83 -29.43
N LYS A 3 52.12 2.85 -30.36
CA LYS A 3 51.01 2.60 -31.30
C LYS A 3 49.65 2.50 -30.58
N SER A 4 49.65 1.95 -29.37
CA SER A 4 48.44 1.84 -28.54
C SER A 4 47.93 3.18 -28.02
N THR A 5 48.82 4.13 -27.72
CA THR A 5 48.44 5.47 -27.28
C THR A 5 47.80 6.24 -28.43
N GLU A 6 48.40 6.19 -29.63
CA GLU A 6 47.85 6.84 -30.82
C GLU A 6 46.48 6.25 -31.21
N ALA A 7 46.35 4.93 -31.21
CA ALA A 7 45.07 4.27 -31.48
C ALA A 7 43.97 4.67 -30.49
N LEU A 8 44.34 4.91 -29.23
CA LEU A 8 43.40 5.37 -28.20
C LEU A 8 42.95 6.81 -28.46
N GLU A 9 43.87 7.71 -28.81
CA GLU A 9 43.54 9.10 -29.16
C GLU A 9 42.59 9.17 -30.37
N VAL A 10 42.84 8.35 -31.41
CA VAL A 10 41.97 8.27 -32.59
C VAL A 10 40.56 7.82 -32.20
N ALA A 11 40.44 6.74 -31.41
CA ALA A 11 39.14 6.23 -31.00
C ALA A 11 38.36 7.22 -30.11
N VAL A 12 39.05 7.99 -29.27
CA VAL A 12 38.42 9.04 -28.44
C VAL A 12 37.99 10.23 -29.28
N ALA A 13 38.80 10.65 -30.25
CA ALA A 13 38.43 11.70 -31.19
C ALA A 13 37.16 11.33 -31.98
N GLU A 14 36.99 10.07 -32.35
CA GLU A 14 35.77 9.57 -32.98
C GLU A 14 34.54 9.67 -32.07
N VAL A 15 34.68 9.41 -30.76
CA VAL A 15 33.58 9.60 -29.80
C VAL A 15 33.20 11.08 -29.73
N ILE A 16 34.19 11.96 -29.52
CA ILE A 16 33.99 13.42 -29.41
C ILE A 16 33.33 13.98 -30.68
N ALA A 17 33.75 13.52 -31.87
CA ALA A 17 33.18 13.96 -33.14
C ALA A 17 31.71 13.54 -33.35
N ASN A 18 31.24 12.48 -32.67
CA ASN A 18 29.85 12.02 -32.75
C ASN A 18 28.99 12.53 -31.57
N MET A 19 29.59 13.16 -30.55
CA MET A 19 28.88 13.78 -29.44
C MET A 19 28.30 15.14 -29.86
N ASN A 20 27.09 15.45 -29.38
CA ASN A 20 26.47 16.74 -29.59
C ASN A 20 27.02 17.74 -28.56
N SER A 21 27.36 18.96 -28.98
CA SER A 21 27.83 20.04 -28.11
C SER A 21 26.81 20.42 -27.02
N ASP A 22 25.53 20.27 -27.33
CA ASP A 22 24.43 20.76 -26.50
C ASP A 22 23.92 19.70 -25.51
N GLY A 23 24.57 18.54 -25.43
CA GLY A 23 24.15 17.41 -24.58
C GLY A 23 22.83 16.74 -25.01
N SER A 24 22.25 17.17 -26.14
CA SER A 24 21.02 16.60 -26.68
C SER A 24 21.22 15.16 -27.16
N ARG A 25 20.15 14.35 -27.13
CA ARG A 25 20.20 12.97 -27.62
C ARG A 25 20.57 12.96 -29.12
N GLY A 26 21.75 12.42 -29.43
CA GLY A 26 22.21 12.22 -30.80
C GLY A 26 21.32 11.28 -31.62
N SER A 27 21.45 11.37 -32.94
CA SER A 27 20.79 10.45 -33.88
C SER A 27 21.13 8.98 -33.57
N ALA A 28 20.27 8.05 -34.00
CA ALA A 28 20.53 6.62 -33.81
C ALA A 28 21.89 6.18 -34.38
N ARG A 29 22.31 6.78 -35.51
CA ARG A 29 23.60 6.50 -36.13
C ARG A 29 24.79 7.02 -35.31
N GLN A 30 24.69 8.25 -34.77
CA GLN A 30 25.73 8.81 -33.89
C GLN A 30 25.90 7.94 -32.64
N ARG A 31 24.80 7.54 -32.00
CA ARG A 31 24.84 6.64 -30.83
C ARG A 31 25.52 5.31 -31.14
N ALA A 32 25.15 4.66 -32.24
CA ALA A 32 25.81 3.42 -32.65
C ALA A 32 27.30 3.61 -32.99
N ASN A 33 27.72 4.78 -33.49
CA ASN A 33 29.13 5.08 -33.72
C ASN A 33 29.89 5.29 -32.40
N ILE A 34 29.29 6.00 -31.45
CA ILE A 34 29.83 6.19 -30.09
C ILE A 34 30.03 4.83 -29.42
N ASP A 35 29.03 3.96 -29.44
CA ASP A 35 29.11 2.62 -28.81
C ASP A 35 30.24 1.79 -29.41
N ARG A 36 30.40 1.79 -30.75
CA ARG A 36 31.50 1.08 -31.42
C ARG A 36 32.86 1.65 -31.05
N ALA A 37 33.00 2.97 -31.00
CA ALA A 37 34.24 3.62 -30.62
C ALA A 37 34.56 3.36 -29.14
N PHE A 38 33.57 3.38 -28.25
CA PHE A 38 33.71 3.02 -26.84
C PHE A 38 34.20 1.58 -26.65
N ILE A 39 33.60 0.61 -27.38
CA ILE A 39 34.07 -0.79 -27.37
C ILE A 39 35.53 -0.90 -27.86
N ARG A 40 35.93 -0.13 -28.88
CA ARG A 40 37.34 -0.08 -29.32
C ARG A 40 38.26 0.45 -28.23
N ILE A 41 37.88 1.54 -27.56
CA ILE A 41 38.63 2.13 -26.44
C ILE A 41 38.83 1.09 -25.33
N LEU A 42 37.75 0.39 -24.92
CA LEU A 42 37.84 -0.67 -23.91
C LEU A 42 38.79 -1.79 -24.33
N LYS A 43 38.73 -2.26 -25.58
CA LYS A 43 39.64 -3.29 -26.11
C LYS A 43 41.11 -2.85 -26.06
N ILE A 44 41.40 -1.60 -26.43
CA ILE A 44 42.77 -1.05 -26.37
C ILE A 44 43.24 -0.88 -24.92
N ALA A 45 42.35 -0.45 -24.02
CA ALA A 45 42.64 -0.23 -22.61
C ALA A 45 42.72 -1.53 -21.77
N ALA A 46 42.17 -2.65 -22.26
CA ALA A 46 42.02 -3.89 -21.50
C ALA A 46 43.30 -4.42 -20.84
N PRO A 47 44.49 -4.44 -21.48
CA PRO A 47 45.72 -4.87 -20.81
C PRO A 47 46.08 -4.00 -19.60
N ARG A 48 45.78 -2.70 -19.69
CA ARG A 48 46.04 -1.73 -18.62
C ARG A 48 45.03 -1.86 -17.48
N ILE A 49 43.76 -2.04 -17.81
CA ILE A 49 42.70 -2.35 -16.84
C ILE A 49 43.09 -3.60 -16.03
N ARG A 50 43.48 -4.70 -16.71
CA ARG A 50 43.95 -5.92 -16.03
C ARG A 50 45.16 -5.68 -15.12
N HIS A 51 46.09 -4.83 -15.53
CA HIS A 51 47.24 -4.46 -14.70
C HIS A 51 46.81 -3.70 -13.44
N PHE A 52 45.93 -2.71 -13.56
CA PHE A 52 45.45 -1.94 -12.42
C PHE A 52 44.58 -2.77 -11.47
N ILE A 53 43.68 -3.62 -11.97
CA ILE A 53 42.88 -4.54 -11.13
C ILE A 53 43.79 -5.39 -10.24
N ARG A 54 44.88 -5.95 -10.81
CA ARG A 54 45.88 -6.70 -10.05
C ARG A 54 46.63 -5.85 -9.03
N GLN A 55 47.09 -4.66 -9.43
CA GLN A 55 47.81 -3.74 -8.53
C GLN A 55 46.96 -3.31 -7.32
N TYR A 56 45.66 -3.14 -7.51
CA TYR A 56 44.73 -2.74 -6.45
C TYR A 56 44.27 -3.92 -5.58
N GLY A 57 44.68 -5.16 -5.90
CA GLY A 57 44.32 -6.36 -5.15
C GLY A 57 42.90 -6.86 -5.42
N LEU A 58 42.24 -6.39 -6.49
CA LEU A 58 40.84 -6.67 -6.80
C LEU A 58 40.64 -7.87 -7.73
N ALA A 59 41.61 -8.79 -7.78
CA ALA A 59 41.55 -9.95 -8.67
C ALA A 59 40.39 -10.91 -8.33
N ALA A 60 40.04 -11.04 -7.04
CA ALA A 60 38.89 -11.82 -6.58
C ALA A 60 37.53 -11.17 -6.93
N HIS A 61 37.54 -9.86 -7.22
CA HIS A 61 36.36 -9.07 -7.59
C HIS A 61 36.50 -8.55 -9.02
N TYR A 62 36.98 -9.41 -9.93
CA TYR A 62 37.37 -9.00 -11.28
C TYR A 62 36.21 -8.38 -12.06
N GLU A 63 35.02 -8.97 -11.98
CA GLU A 63 33.83 -8.50 -12.69
C GLU A 63 33.44 -7.08 -12.27
N ASP A 64 33.32 -6.84 -10.95
CA ASP A 64 33.03 -5.51 -10.40
C ASP A 64 34.12 -4.49 -10.77
N ALA A 65 35.39 -4.92 -10.70
CA ALA A 65 36.53 -4.06 -11.00
C ALA A 65 36.59 -3.70 -12.51
N GLU A 66 36.19 -4.62 -13.39
CA GLU A 66 36.06 -4.36 -14.82
C GLU A 66 34.94 -3.36 -15.12
N GLN A 67 33.77 -3.52 -14.49
CA GLN A 67 32.65 -2.59 -14.64
C GLN A 67 33.02 -1.17 -14.17
N VAL A 68 33.66 -1.07 -13.01
CA VAL A 68 34.15 0.21 -12.46
C VAL A 68 35.21 0.85 -13.38
N CYS A 69 36.08 0.05 -14.01
CA CYS A 69 37.01 0.56 -15.02
C CYS A 69 36.30 1.03 -16.29
N ALA A 70 35.19 0.40 -16.71
CA ALA A 70 34.39 0.87 -17.83
C ALA A 70 33.72 2.22 -17.53
N ILE A 71 33.23 2.42 -16.30
CA ILE A 71 32.73 3.72 -15.82
C ILE A 71 33.87 4.75 -15.82
N ALA A 72 35.07 4.38 -15.38
CA ALA A 72 36.24 5.25 -15.42
C ALA A 72 36.56 5.71 -16.85
N VAL A 73 36.47 4.81 -17.84
CA VAL A 73 36.67 5.14 -19.26
C VAL A 73 35.60 6.09 -19.75
N HIS A 74 34.32 5.87 -19.40
CA HIS A 74 33.23 6.76 -19.76
C HIS A 74 33.44 8.18 -19.20
N ARG A 75 33.68 8.30 -17.89
CA ARG A 75 33.98 9.58 -17.23
C ARG A 75 35.23 10.24 -17.79
N ALA A 76 36.24 9.44 -18.15
CA ALA A 76 37.44 9.95 -18.80
C ALA A 76 37.13 10.59 -20.15
N ILE A 77 36.23 10.00 -20.95
CA ILE A 77 35.83 10.56 -22.24
C ILE A 77 35.05 11.87 -22.06
N GLU A 78 34.08 11.90 -21.14
CA GLU A 78 33.23 13.07 -20.89
C GLU A 78 34.03 14.30 -20.46
N ALA A 79 35.05 14.11 -19.62
CA ALA A 79 35.88 15.18 -19.08
C ALA A 79 37.21 15.37 -19.84
N TYR A 80 37.41 14.69 -20.97
CA TYR A 80 38.68 14.76 -21.69
C TYR A 80 38.88 16.12 -22.38
N ASP A 81 40.03 16.73 -22.11
CA ASP A 81 40.50 17.93 -22.79
C ASP A 81 41.86 17.65 -23.45
N PRO A 82 41.91 17.53 -24.79
CA PRO A 82 43.13 17.18 -25.51
C PRO A 82 44.21 18.27 -25.43
N THR A 83 43.87 19.49 -25.00
CA THR A 83 44.85 20.58 -24.85
C THR A 83 45.65 20.46 -23.55
N LYS A 84 45.11 19.78 -22.53
CA LYS A 84 45.72 19.69 -21.20
C LYS A 84 46.62 18.48 -21.02
N ALA A 85 46.22 17.33 -21.55
CA ALA A 85 46.95 16.08 -21.40
C ALA A 85 46.60 15.09 -22.50
N LYS A 86 47.44 14.05 -22.66
CA LYS A 86 47.10 12.88 -23.46
C LYS A 86 46.02 12.06 -22.75
N PHE A 87 45.11 11.46 -23.52
CA PHE A 87 43.99 10.69 -22.99
C PHE A 87 44.47 9.52 -22.13
N THR A 88 45.56 8.86 -22.52
CA THR A 88 46.14 7.77 -21.71
C THR A 88 46.51 8.21 -20.30
N THR A 89 47.07 9.41 -20.13
CA THR A 89 47.41 9.97 -18.81
C THR A 89 46.15 10.23 -18.00
N PHE A 90 45.15 10.86 -18.62
CA PHE A 90 43.88 11.18 -17.97
C PHE A 90 43.11 9.91 -17.55
N LEU A 91 43.01 8.94 -18.46
CA LEU A 91 42.40 7.65 -18.22
C LEU A 91 43.06 6.91 -17.04
N ASN A 92 44.39 6.97 -16.93
CA ASN A 92 45.10 6.35 -15.82
C ASN A 92 44.77 6.99 -14.46
N TRP A 93 44.42 8.27 -14.43
CA TRP A 93 43.94 8.91 -13.20
C TRP A 93 42.52 8.44 -12.87
N GLN A 94 41.64 8.39 -13.87
CA GLN A 94 40.25 7.95 -13.67
C GLN A 94 40.17 6.50 -13.19
N ILE A 95 40.89 5.57 -13.84
CA ILE A 95 40.94 4.16 -13.43
C ILE A 95 41.41 4.02 -11.98
N ARG A 96 42.45 4.79 -11.59
CA ARG A 96 42.97 4.76 -10.22
C ARG A 96 41.95 5.26 -9.20
N GLY A 97 41.26 6.35 -9.48
CA GLY A 97 40.23 6.91 -8.58
C GLY A 97 39.06 5.96 -8.38
N GLU A 98 38.54 5.40 -9.47
CA GLU A 98 37.39 4.49 -9.43
C GLU A 98 37.72 3.15 -8.75
N LEU A 99 38.88 2.54 -9.07
CA LEU A 99 39.32 1.32 -8.37
C LEU A 99 39.62 1.56 -6.89
N GLN A 100 40.16 2.72 -6.52
CA GLN A 100 40.34 3.08 -5.12
C GLN A 100 39.00 3.18 -4.39
N SER A 101 37.98 3.77 -5.02
CA SER A 101 36.63 3.85 -4.47
C SER A 101 36.00 2.46 -4.28
N LEU A 102 36.14 1.57 -5.26
CA LEU A 102 35.68 0.18 -5.14
C LEU A 102 36.39 -0.55 -3.99
N ARG A 103 37.72 -0.42 -3.92
CA ARG A 103 38.52 -1.02 -2.84
C ARG A 103 38.06 -0.56 -1.46
N PHE A 104 37.77 0.73 -1.27
CA PHE A 104 37.27 1.23 0.02
C PHE A 104 35.91 0.67 0.42
N ARG A 105 35.06 0.29 -0.55
CA ARG A 105 33.74 -0.30 -0.30
C ARG A 105 33.82 -1.80 0.01
N LEU A 106 34.68 -2.53 -0.69
CA LEU A 106 34.82 -3.99 -0.52
C LEU A 106 35.76 -4.35 0.64
N MET A 107 36.87 -3.63 0.78
CA MET A 107 37.93 -3.91 1.74
C MET A 107 37.89 -2.90 2.89
N THR A 108 36.78 -2.94 3.64
CA THR A 108 36.57 -2.07 4.81
C THR A 108 37.58 -2.34 5.92
N ASP A 109 38.04 -3.59 6.03
CA ASP A 109 39.12 -4.09 6.88
C ASP A 109 40.47 -3.40 6.62
N GLN A 110 40.74 -3.02 5.36
CA GLN A 110 42.00 -2.37 4.99
C GLN A 110 42.05 -0.87 5.31
N ARG A 111 40.96 -0.30 5.84
CA ARG A 111 40.93 1.10 6.27
C ARG A 111 41.84 1.29 7.50
N PRO A 112 42.52 2.44 7.67
CA PRO A 112 43.37 2.69 8.84
C PRO A 112 42.66 2.50 10.18
N SER A 113 41.38 2.87 10.26
CA SER A 113 40.54 2.68 11.45
C SER A 113 40.25 1.21 11.76
N ALA A 114 40.02 0.39 10.73
CA ALA A 114 39.77 -1.04 10.88
C ALA A 114 41.06 -1.79 11.26
N ARG A 115 42.20 -1.42 10.66
CA ARG A 115 43.52 -1.93 11.04
C ARG A 115 43.87 -1.64 12.50
N LYS A 116 43.43 -0.51 13.06
CA LYS A 116 43.66 -0.16 14.47
C LYS A 116 42.96 -1.11 15.44
N VAL A 117 41.86 -1.72 15.02
CA VAL A 117 41.04 -2.64 15.83
C VAL A 117 41.18 -4.08 15.33
N GLU A 118 42.12 -4.34 14.42
CA GLU A 118 42.32 -5.65 13.77
C GLU A 118 41.00 -6.23 13.20
N ALA A 119 40.11 -5.36 12.72
CA ALA A 119 38.83 -5.77 12.18
C ALA A 119 39.01 -6.46 10.83
N VAL A 120 38.47 -7.67 10.70
CA VAL A 120 38.53 -8.49 9.48
C VAL A 120 37.14 -8.65 8.90
N THR A 121 37.01 -8.52 7.59
CA THR A 121 35.77 -8.85 6.88
C THR A 121 35.69 -10.37 6.75
N ILE A 122 34.66 -10.97 7.35
CA ILE A 122 34.39 -12.40 7.28
C ILE A 122 33.09 -12.60 6.49
N ALA A 123 33.08 -13.54 5.54
CA ALA A 123 31.83 -13.93 4.88
C ALA A 123 31.04 -14.88 5.79
N LEU A 124 29.71 -14.77 5.82
CA LEU A 124 28.85 -15.61 6.66
C LEU A 124 29.02 -17.12 6.37
N THR A 125 29.36 -17.45 5.13
CA THR A 125 29.65 -18.82 4.69
C THR A 125 31.06 -19.31 5.05
N THR A 126 31.91 -18.45 5.61
CA THR A 126 33.25 -18.85 6.08
C THR A 126 33.08 -19.70 7.32
N GLY A 127 33.58 -20.94 7.28
CA GLY A 127 33.59 -21.82 8.44
C GLY A 127 34.37 -21.19 9.59
N SER A 128 33.72 -21.05 10.75
CA SER A 128 34.40 -20.79 12.01
C SER A 128 34.69 -22.12 12.68
N ILE A 129 35.93 -22.30 13.14
CA ILE A 129 36.31 -23.45 13.97
C ILE A 129 35.75 -23.20 15.37
N THR A 130 34.86 -24.07 15.81
CA THR A 130 34.34 -24.07 17.19
C THR A 130 35.39 -24.62 18.16
N ASP A 131 35.21 -24.42 19.47
CA ASP A 131 36.15 -24.88 20.52
C ASP A 131 36.37 -26.41 20.49
N ASP A 132 35.39 -27.15 19.95
CA ASP A 132 35.44 -28.60 19.74
C ASP A 132 36.18 -29.03 18.45
N GLY A 133 36.69 -28.06 17.67
CA GLY A 133 37.45 -28.31 16.44
C GLY A 133 36.59 -28.62 15.21
N GLU A 134 35.26 -28.55 15.33
CA GLU A 134 34.34 -28.72 14.20
C GLU A 134 34.16 -27.40 13.43
N GLU A 135 34.25 -27.46 12.10
CA GLU A 135 33.94 -26.33 11.23
C GLU A 135 32.43 -26.14 11.13
N THR A 136 31.91 -25.11 11.79
CA THR A 136 30.51 -24.67 11.61
C THR A 136 30.49 -23.35 10.86
N SER A 137 29.56 -23.17 9.92
CA SER A 137 29.38 -21.86 9.29
C SER A 137 28.91 -20.83 10.31
N LEU A 138 29.30 -19.56 10.13
CA LEU A 138 28.74 -18.45 10.91
C LEU A 138 27.22 -18.35 10.75
N GLU A 139 26.70 -18.75 9.58
CA GLU A 139 25.25 -18.87 9.34
C GLU A 139 24.58 -19.80 10.34
N ALA A 140 25.09 -21.03 10.51
CA ALA A 140 24.53 -22.00 11.44
C ALA A 140 24.65 -21.57 12.91
N LEU A 141 25.68 -20.79 13.25
CA LEU A 141 25.85 -20.24 14.61
C LEU A 141 24.85 -19.11 14.92
N ILE A 142 24.45 -18.34 13.89
CA ILE A 142 23.53 -17.20 14.03
C ILE A 142 22.08 -17.65 13.88
N GLU A 143 21.83 -18.70 13.10
CA GLU A 143 20.50 -19.22 12.84
C GLU A 143 19.82 -19.70 14.14
N ASP A 144 18.74 -19.04 14.52
CA ASP A 144 17.87 -19.45 15.62
C ASP A 144 16.77 -20.35 15.04
N GLU A 145 16.97 -21.66 15.13
CA GLU A 145 16.04 -22.67 14.59
C GLU A 145 14.61 -22.51 15.13
N ALA A 146 14.47 -21.99 16.36
CA ALA A 146 13.17 -21.77 17.01
C ALA A 146 12.53 -20.42 16.63
N ALA A 147 13.17 -19.58 15.83
CA ALA A 147 12.66 -18.27 15.45
C ALA A 147 11.40 -18.38 14.58
N LEU A 148 11.36 -19.32 13.63
CA LEU A 148 10.22 -19.52 12.74
C LEU A 148 8.99 -19.96 13.55
N GLU A 149 9.13 -21.02 14.33
CA GLU A 149 8.03 -21.56 15.14
C GLU A 149 7.47 -20.53 16.13
N ARG A 150 8.35 -19.78 16.83
CA ARG A 150 7.92 -18.71 17.73
C ARG A 150 7.20 -17.58 16.98
N THR A 151 7.67 -17.22 15.79
CA THR A 151 7.04 -16.18 14.98
C THR A 151 5.67 -16.62 14.49
N GLU A 152 5.54 -17.85 13.99
CA GLU A 152 4.26 -18.40 13.54
C GLU A 152 3.26 -18.56 14.69
N SER A 153 3.72 -19.06 15.83
CA SER A 153 2.90 -19.19 17.04
C SER A 153 2.41 -17.83 17.53
N SER A 154 3.31 -16.84 17.62
CA SER A 154 2.95 -15.47 18.02
C SER A 154 2.02 -14.79 17.01
N ALA A 155 2.24 -14.98 15.72
CA ALA A 155 1.36 -14.46 14.67
C ALA A 155 -0.03 -15.10 14.74
N SER A 156 -0.10 -16.41 14.96
CA SER A 156 -1.35 -17.16 15.14
C SER A 156 -2.13 -16.65 16.36
N GLU A 157 -1.47 -16.51 17.51
CA GLU A 157 -2.07 -15.97 18.73
C GLU A 157 -2.57 -14.54 18.53
N HIS A 158 -1.78 -13.69 17.85
CA HIS A 158 -2.16 -12.32 17.54
C HIS A 158 -3.40 -12.24 16.65
N LEU A 159 -3.45 -13.04 15.58
CA LEU A 159 -4.60 -13.09 14.67
C LEU A 159 -5.85 -13.65 15.38
N ALA A 160 -5.70 -14.69 16.22
CA ALA A 160 -6.79 -15.22 17.02
C ALA A 160 -7.35 -14.16 17.99
N ASN A 161 -6.48 -13.38 18.62
CA ASN A 161 -6.87 -12.29 19.51
C ASN A 161 -7.63 -11.19 18.75
N GLN A 162 -7.12 -10.74 17.61
CA GLN A 162 -7.81 -9.76 16.76
C GLN A 162 -9.18 -10.26 16.28
N ALA A 163 -9.28 -11.53 15.90
CA ALA A 163 -10.55 -12.14 15.50
C ALA A 163 -11.57 -12.15 16.66
N CYS A 164 -11.14 -12.51 17.87
CA CYS A 164 -11.97 -12.45 19.06
C CYS A 164 -12.46 -11.03 19.36
N ILE A 165 -11.59 -10.02 19.28
CA ILE A 165 -11.96 -8.60 19.48
C ILE A 165 -13.00 -8.18 18.43
N ALA A 166 -12.76 -8.49 17.16
CA ALA A 166 -13.67 -8.15 16.07
C ALA A 166 -15.06 -8.80 16.23
N LEU A 167 -15.12 -10.04 16.74
CA LEU A 167 -16.36 -10.74 17.05
C LEU A 167 -17.12 -10.09 18.21
N VAL A 168 -16.42 -9.71 19.28
CA VAL A 168 -17.03 -8.98 20.41
C VAL A 168 -17.58 -7.63 19.95
N ASP A 169 -16.84 -6.90 19.12
CA ASP A 169 -17.28 -5.60 18.59
C ASP A 169 -18.51 -5.74 17.70
N ALA A 170 -18.55 -6.76 16.82
CA ALA A 170 -19.71 -7.06 16.00
C ALA A 170 -20.95 -7.42 16.86
N TYR A 171 -20.76 -8.20 17.93
CA TYR A 171 -21.80 -8.53 18.90
C TYR A 171 -22.34 -7.29 19.61
N ILE A 172 -21.47 -6.43 20.14
CA ILE A 172 -21.88 -5.21 20.84
C ILE A 172 -22.62 -4.26 19.89
N GLU A 173 -22.19 -4.15 18.62
CA GLU A 173 -22.88 -3.34 17.62
C GLU A 173 -24.27 -3.91 17.28
N ALA A 174 -24.42 -5.23 17.20
CA ALA A 174 -25.73 -5.88 17.01
C ALA A 174 -26.66 -5.63 18.21
N GLU A 175 -26.17 -5.74 19.45
CA GLU A 175 -26.92 -5.42 20.67
C GLU A 175 -27.27 -3.92 20.77
N ARG A 176 -26.37 -3.03 20.32
CA ARG A 176 -26.63 -1.59 20.22
C ARG A 176 -27.77 -1.30 19.26
N LYS A 177 -27.73 -1.85 18.05
CA LYS A 177 -28.79 -1.68 17.03
C LYS A 177 -30.14 -2.17 17.53
N THR A 178 -30.20 -3.38 18.07
CA THR A 178 -31.45 -3.96 18.60
C THR A 178 -31.96 -3.19 19.82
N GLY A 179 -31.08 -2.74 20.71
CA GLY A 179 -31.43 -1.90 21.86
C GLY A 179 -32.01 -0.55 21.44
N VAL A 180 -31.39 0.14 20.49
CA VAL A 180 -31.88 1.41 19.93
C VAL A 180 -33.24 1.22 19.24
N GLU A 181 -33.44 0.13 18.50
CA GLU A 181 -34.73 -0.19 17.89
C GLU A 181 -35.83 -0.45 18.92
N GLN A 182 -35.51 -1.15 20.02
CA GLN A 182 -36.46 -1.35 21.13
C GLN A 182 -36.81 -0.03 21.82
N LEU A 183 -35.84 0.84 22.05
CA LEU A 183 -36.08 2.18 22.61
C LEU A 183 -36.94 3.02 21.66
N ARG A 184 -36.68 2.97 20.34
CA ARG A 184 -37.53 3.62 19.32
C ARG A 184 -38.96 3.07 19.34
N LYS A 185 -39.15 1.75 19.45
CA LYS A 185 -40.48 1.12 19.55
C LYS A 185 -41.20 1.55 20.83
N ARG A 186 -40.50 1.60 21.97
CA ARG A 186 -41.07 2.06 23.26
C ARG A 186 -41.40 3.55 23.25
N ALA A 187 -40.56 4.39 22.64
CA ALA A 187 -40.84 5.81 22.47
C ALA A 187 -42.07 6.05 21.59
N ARG A 188 -42.33 5.19 20.60
CA ARG A 188 -43.55 5.24 19.77
C ARG A 188 -44.81 4.82 20.53
N THR A 189 -44.72 3.93 21.51
CA THR A 189 -45.88 3.42 22.28
C THR A 189 -46.15 4.24 23.55
N ARG A 190 -45.14 4.87 24.13
CA ARG A 190 -45.27 5.75 25.29
C ARG A 190 -45.72 7.14 24.83
N ARG A 191 -46.87 7.63 25.33
CA ARG A 191 -47.20 9.06 25.20
C ARG A 191 -46.09 9.85 25.89
N PRO A 192 -45.41 10.78 25.22
CA PRO A 192 -44.29 11.51 25.81
C PRO A 192 -44.77 12.35 26.99
N ALA A 193 -43.99 12.40 28.08
CA ALA A 193 -44.31 13.15 29.29
C ALA A 193 -44.23 14.69 29.09
N ARG A 194 -43.57 15.13 28.02
CA ARG A 194 -43.69 16.48 27.45
C ARG A 194 -44.12 16.31 26.01
N ASP A 195 -45.37 16.67 25.73
CA ASP A 195 -45.94 16.49 24.41
C ASP A 195 -45.19 17.43 23.44
N ILE A 196 -44.54 16.90 22.41
CA ILE A 196 -43.97 17.72 21.30
C ILE A 196 -45.08 18.57 20.64
N ARG A 197 -46.35 18.24 20.91
CA ARG A 197 -47.52 19.06 20.62
C ARG A 197 -47.49 20.45 21.28
N GLU A 198 -46.88 20.60 22.46
CA GLU A 198 -46.75 21.89 23.16
C GLU A 198 -45.54 22.71 22.70
N SER A 199 -44.45 22.07 22.28
CA SER A 199 -43.21 22.78 21.92
C SER A 199 -43.18 23.30 20.47
N ARG A 200 -43.87 22.63 19.55
CA ARG A 200 -43.92 22.98 18.11
C ARG A 200 -45.31 22.68 17.52
N PRO A 201 -46.31 23.56 17.72
CA PRO A 201 -47.65 23.36 17.17
C PRO A 201 -47.68 23.44 15.63
N ASP A 202 -46.70 24.11 15.03
CA ASP A 202 -46.68 24.51 13.61
C ASP A 202 -46.42 23.36 12.61
N LEU A 203 -45.98 22.18 13.09
CA LEU A 203 -45.60 21.06 12.23
C LEU A 203 -46.73 20.02 12.09
N PRO A 204 -46.91 19.37 10.93
CA PRO A 204 -47.87 18.28 10.76
C PRO A 204 -47.62 17.14 11.76
N ALA A 205 -48.70 16.50 12.24
CA ALA A 205 -48.63 15.43 13.24
C ALA A 205 -47.75 14.24 12.82
N SER A 206 -47.69 13.95 11.51
CA SER A 206 -46.84 12.92 10.92
C SER A 206 -45.34 13.23 11.08
N PHE A 207 -44.93 14.48 10.85
CA PHE A 207 -43.53 14.92 11.01
C PHE A 207 -43.07 14.92 12.48
N ARG A 208 -43.98 15.27 13.40
CA ARG A 208 -43.71 15.25 14.85
C ARG A 208 -43.45 13.84 15.39
N ALA A 209 -44.15 12.83 14.86
CA ALA A 209 -43.94 11.43 15.24
C ALA A 209 -42.58 10.86 14.79
N HIS A 210 -41.99 11.41 13.72
CA HIS A 210 -40.65 11.02 13.24
C HIS A 210 -39.51 11.72 14.00
N MET A 211 -39.77 12.85 14.67
CA MET A 211 -38.79 13.63 15.43
C MET A 211 -38.65 13.22 16.91
N ALA A 212 -39.55 12.38 17.43
CA ALA A 212 -39.41 11.76 18.74
C ALA A 212 -38.30 10.68 18.68
N GLY A 213 -37.05 11.12 18.71
CA GLY A 213 -35.91 10.23 18.92
C GLY A 213 -36.00 9.51 20.26
N PRO A 214 -35.28 8.39 20.45
CA PRO A 214 -35.16 7.75 21.77
C PRO A 214 -34.61 8.75 22.80
N ASP A 215 -35.09 8.66 24.04
CA ASP A 215 -34.69 9.54 25.15
C ASP A 215 -33.16 9.45 25.36
N PRO A 216 -32.42 10.59 25.35
CA PRO A 216 -30.97 10.60 25.52
C PRO A 216 -30.51 9.89 26.80
N VAL A 217 -31.27 9.99 27.90
CA VAL A 217 -30.90 9.35 29.17
C VAL A 217 -31.05 7.83 29.12
N GLU A 218 -32.04 7.32 28.38
CA GLU A 218 -32.21 5.87 28.17
C GLU A 218 -31.14 5.30 27.22
N LEU A 219 -30.66 6.11 26.26
CA LEU A 219 -29.54 5.76 25.39
C LEU A 219 -28.21 5.69 26.15
N GLU A 220 -27.92 6.67 27.00
CA GLU A 220 -26.71 6.66 27.84
C GLU A 220 -26.67 5.42 28.73
N LYS A 221 -27.78 5.10 29.40
CA LYS A 221 -27.90 3.86 30.21
C LYS A 221 -27.72 2.58 29.40
N LEU A 222 -28.16 2.57 28.13
CA LEU A 222 -27.94 1.44 27.23
C LEU A 222 -26.45 1.30 26.91
N HIS A 223 -25.75 2.40 26.60
CA HIS A 223 -24.32 2.39 26.31
C HIS A 223 -23.50 1.94 27.53
N GLU A 224 -23.75 2.51 28.72
CA GLU A 224 -23.08 2.10 29.95
C GLU A 224 -23.28 0.61 30.25
N ARG A 225 -24.46 0.05 29.94
CA ARG A 225 -24.72 -1.38 30.08
C ARG A 225 -23.91 -2.20 29.09
N LEU A 226 -23.86 -1.79 27.83
CA LEU A 226 -23.13 -2.51 26.79
C LEU A 226 -21.61 -2.44 27.01
N GLU A 227 -21.08 -1.33 27.50
CA GLU A 227 -19.67 -1.19 27.87
C GLU A 227 -19.30 -2.11 29.03
N ARG A 228 -20.16 -2.20 30.05
CA ARG A 228 -19.98 -3.17 31.14
C ARG A 228 -20.03 -4.60 30.65
N ASP A 229 -21.01 -4.95 29.80
CA ASP A 229 -21.12 -6.29 29.25
C ASP A 229 -19.90 -6.64 28.37
N ARG A 230 -19.37 -5.68 27.59
CA ARG A 230 -18.13 -5.83 26.79
C ARG A 230 -16.93 -6.16 27.68
N ALA A 231 -16.71 -5.38 28.75
CA ALA A 231 -15.59 -5.61 29.67
C ALA A 231 -15.67 -6.99 30.37
N ILE A 232 -16.88 -7.46 30.71
CA ILE A 232 -17.10 -8.79 31.28
C ILE A 232 -16.74 -9.89 30.26
N ILE A 233 -17.14 -9.73 29.00
CA ILE A 233 -16.92 -10.72 27.93
C ILE A 233 -15.44 -10.79 27.59
N GLU A 234 -14.77 -9.66 27.35
CA GLU A 234 -13.34 -9.60 27.01
C GLU A 234 -12.49 -10.28 28.10
N ARG A 235 -12.71 -9.91 29.37
CA ARG A 235 -11.95 -10.50 30.49
C ARG A 235 -12.26 -11.98 30.69
N SER A 236 -13.49 -12.42 30.43
CA SER A 236 -13.85 -13.84 30.48
C SER A 236 -13.26 -14.66 29.33
N MET A 237 -13.02 -14.06 28.16
CA MET A 237 -12.48 -14.75 26.98
C MET A 237 -10.95 -14.84 27.02
N PHE A 238 -10.25 -13.78 27.43
CA PHE A 238 -8.79 -13.71 27.35
C PHE A 238 -8.05 -14.15 28.63
N SER A 239 -8.63 -13.93 29.80
CA SER A 239 -7.89 -14.14 31.05
C SER A 239 -8.02 -15.56 31.61
N GLY A 240 -8.97 -16.36 31.11
CA GLY A 240 -9.35 -17.66 31.71
C GLY A 240 -9.80 -17.57 33.17
N ASP A 241 -9.90 -16.35 33.71
CA ASP A 241 -9.84 -16.10 35.14
C ASP A 241 -11.20 -16.36 35.76
N THR A 242 -11.18 -17.33 36.67
CA THR A 242 -12.34 -18.18 36.97
C THR A 242 -13.37 -17.48 37.84
N LYS A 243 -14.28 -16.71 37.24
CA LYS A 243 -15.62 -16.33 37.77
C LYS A 243 -15.67 -15.54 39.09
N LEU A 244 -14.57 -15.47 39.85
CA LEU A 244 -14.42 -14.88 41.18
C LEU A 244 -13.98 -13.42 41.07
N ALA A 245 -12.91 -13.14 40.31
CA ALA A 245 -12.41 -11.78 40.08
C ALA A 245 -13.46 -10.89 39.38
N LEU A 246 -14.17 -11.42 38.38
CA LEU A 246 -15.27 -10.74 37.70
C LEU A 246 -16.46 -10.39 38.60
N SER A 247 -16.74 -11.22 39.62
CA SER A 247 -17.86 -10.99 40.54
C SER A 247 -17.58 -9.90 41.58
N ILE A 248 -16.30 -9.71 41.94
CA ILE A 248 -15.87 -8.70 42.91
C ILE A 248 -15.91 -7.31 42.28
N ASP A 249 -15.44 -7.18 41.02
CA ASP A 249 -15.30 -5.88 40.38
C ASP A 249 -16.62 -5.30 39.83
N THR A 250 -17.63 -6.15 39.59
CA THR A 250 -18.85 -5.72 38.88
C THR A 250 -20.10 -5.63 39.77
N SER A 251 -20.04 -6.03 41.04
CA SER A 251 -21.20 -6.17 41.95
C SER A 251 -22.33 -7.09 41.43
N LEU A 252 -22.06 -7.90 40.41
CA LEU A 252 -23.01 -8.82 39.79
C LEU A 252 -22.85 -10.22 40.36
N THR A 253 -23.98 -10.93 40.50
CA THR A 253 -23.94 -12.33 40.92
C THR A 253 -23.22 -13.19 39.87
N ARG A 254 -22.49 -14.21 40.32
CA ARG A 254 -21.77 -15.15 39.43
C ARG A 254 -22.67 -15.77 38.37
N GLU A 255 -23.92 -16.06 38.74
CA GLU A 255 -24.91 -16.60 37.81
C GLU A 255 -25.26 -15.61 36.71
N ARG A 256 -25.37 -14.31 37.04
CA ARG A 256 -25.65 -13.28 36.05
C ARG A 256 -24.50 -13.14 35.04
N ILE A 257 -23.26 -13.19 35.50
CA ILE A 257 -22.06 -13.17 34.62
C ILE A 257 -22.07 -14.38 33.67
N ARG A 258 -22.36 -15.60 34.18
CA ARG A 258 -22.48 -16.80 33.33
C ARG A 258 -23.55 -16.66 32.26
N GLN A 259 -24.69 -16.06 32.60
CA GLN A 259 -25.79 -15.86 31.64
C GLN A 259 -25.41 -14.86 30.55
N ILE A 260 -24.71 -13.77 30.90
CA ILE A 260 -24.23 -12.77 29.94
C ILE A 260 -23.25 -13.43 28.96
N VAL A 261 -22.22 -14.13 29.47
CA VAL A 261 -21.21 -14.80 28.63
C VAL A 261 -21.85 -15.89 27.76
N ARG A 262 -22.76 -16.71 28.31
CA ARG A 262 -23.44 -17.77 27.53
C ARG A 262 -24.32 -17.19 26.42
N ARG A 263 -25.03 -16.08 26.69
CA ARG A 263 -25.84 -15.39 25.69
C ARG A 263 -24.96 -14.79 24.59
N ALA A 264 -23.89 -14.10 24.99
CA ALA A 264 -22.93 -13.52 24.07
C ALA A 264 -22.30 -14.60 23.18
N GLY A 265 -21.87 -15.72 23.75
CA GLY A 265 -21.32 -16.85 22.99
C GLY A 265 -22.30 -17.41 21.95
N LYS A 266 -23.58 -17.57 22.32
CA LYS A 266 -24.61 -18.02 21.36
C LYS A 266 -24.82 -17.02 20.22
N HIS A 267 -24.85 -15.73 20.51
CA HIS A 267 -25.06 -14.70 19.51
C HIS A 267 -23.83 -14.51 18.61
N MET A 268 -22.62 -14.56 19.18
CA MET A 268 -21.36 -14.54 18.42
C MET A 268 -21.26 -15.76 17.48
N ALA A 269 -21.66 -16.96 17.92
CA ALA A 269 -21.72 -18.13 17.05
C ALA A 269 -22.69 -17.94 15.86
N GLN A 270 -23.83 -17.26 16.08
CA GLN A 270 -24.75 -16.90 14.99
C GLN A 270 -24.15 -15.83 14.06
N LEU A 271 -23.39 -14.87 14.59
CA LEU A 271 -22.70 -13.86 13.78
C LEU A 271 -21.63 -14.50 12.89
N VAL A 272 -20.88 -15.48 13.40
CA VAL A 272 -19.90 -16.24 12.60
C VAL A 272 -20.56 -16.94 11.40
N GLN A 273 -21.78 -17.43 11.57
CA GLN A 273 -22.54 -18.10 10.48
C GLN A 273 -23.17 -17.12 9.48
N THR A 274 -23.39 -15.86 9.86
CA THR A 274 -24.21 -14.92 9.06
C THR A 274 -23.42 -13.77 8.45
N ASP A 275 -22.32 -13.34 9.09
CA ASP A 275 -21.50 -12.24 8.58
C ASP A 275 -20.35 -12.80 7.70
N PRO A 276 -20.26 -12.38 6.42
CA PRO A 276 -19.22 -12.85 5.52
C PRO A 276 -17.79 -12.52 6.00
N ARG A 277 -17.62 -11.54 6.90
CA ARG A 277 -16.31 -11.19 7.48
C ARG A 277 -15.69 -12.32 8.29
N PHE A 278 -16.51 -13.24 8.82
CA PHE A 278 -16.07 -14.36 9.65
C PHE A 278 -16.18 -15.71 8.92
N ALA A 279 -16.40 -15.72 7.60
CA ALA A 279 -16.57 -16.93 6.80
C ALA A 279 -15.39 -17.93 6.94
N MET A 280 -14.16 -17.42 6.97
CA MET A 280 -12.95 -18.23 7.18
C MET A 280 -12.93 -18.91 8.56
N LEU A 281 -13.45 -18.24 9.60
CA LEU A 281 -13.57 -18.82 10.95
C LEU A 281 -14.68 -19.88 11.00
N ALA A 282 -15.78 -19.66 10.27
CA ALA A 282 -16.87 -20.64 10.16
C ALA A 282 -16.40 -21.92 9.47
N GLU A 283 -15.63 -21.79 8.38
CA GLU A 283 -15.03 -22.90 7.63
C GLU A 283 -14.05 -23.71 8.51
N GLN A 284 -13.13 -23.03 9.20
CA GLN A 284 -12.18 -23.68 10.12
C GLN A 284 -12.85 -24.37 11.30
N ALA A 285 -13.97 -23.83 11.80
CA ALA A 285 -14.75 -24.44 12.88
C ALA A 285 -15.64 -25.61 12.42
N GLY A 286 -15.66 -25.93 11.11
CA GLY A 286 -16.54 -26.95 10.54
C GLY A 286 -18.03 -26.58 10.61
N VAL A 287 -18.34 -25.30 10.73
CA VAL A 287 -19.70 -24.78 10.85
C VAL A 287 -20.16 -24.33 9.46
N ALA A 288 -21.15 -25.02 8.90
CA ALA A 288 -21.74 -24.62 7.63
C ALA A 288 -22.30 -23.19 7.74
N ILE A 289 -21.83 -22.31 6.87
CA ILE A 289 -22.38 -20.96 6.71
C ILE A 289 -23.80 -21.13 6.19
N GLU A 290 -24.80 -20.76 6.97
CA GLU A 290 -26.16 -20.72 6.45
C GLU A 290 -26.22 -19.65 5.37
N PRO A 291 -26.66 -19.98 4.14
CA PRO A 291 -26.83 -18.95 3.13
C PRO A 291 -27.86 -17.97 3.66
N ALA A 292 -27.43 -16.73 3.89
CA ALA A 292 -28.31 -15.64 4.29
C ALA A 292 -29.58 -15.72 3.42
N THR A 293 -30.75 -15.81 4.06
CA THR A 293 -32.04 -15.84 3.35
C THR A 293 -32.00 -14.77 2.28
N ALA A 294 -32.02 -15.21 1.02
CA ALA A 294 -31.84 -14.36 -0.13
C ALA A 294 -32.93 -13.28 -0.09
N THR A 295 -32.57 -12.10 0.41
CA THR A 295 -33.35 -10.91 0.17
C THR A 295 -33.24 -10.71 -1.32
N ARG A 296 -34.38 -10.86 -2.02
CA ARG A 296 -34.52 -10.79 -3.48
C ARG A 296 -33.52 -9.76 -4.04
N PRO A 297 -32.63 -10.14 -4.97
CA PRO A 297 -31.66 -9.19 -5.51
C PRO A 297 -32.44 -7.98 -6.04
N ALA A 298 -32.09 -6.80 -5.53
CA ALA A 298 -32.56 -5.57 -6.11
C ALA A 298 -32.18 -5.60 -7.59
N THR A 299 -33.16 -5.30 -8.44
CA THR A 299 -33.01 -5.19 -9.90
C THR A 299 -31.69 -4.47 -10.23
N PRO A 300 -30.86 -5.01 -11.15
CA PRO A 300 -29.56 -4.40 -11.44
C PRO A 300 -29.74 -2.93 -11.77
N ALA A 301 -29.04 -2.08 -11.03
CA ALA A 301 -29.05 -0.64 -11.26
C ALA A 301 -28.58 -0.36 -12.68
N ALA A 302 -29.36 0.41 -13.43
CA ALA A 302 -29.00 0.88 -14.76
C ALA A 302 -27.63 1.60 -14.71
N PRO A 303 -26.82 1.50 -15.78
CA PRO A 303 -25.50 2.10 -15.80
C PRO A 303 -25.59 3.60 -15.49
N VAL A 304 -24.73 4.04 -14.57
CA VAL A 304 -24.65 5.42 -14.11
C VAL A 304 -24.18 6.30 -15.27
N GLY A 305 -25.10 6.94 -15.97
CA GLY A 305 -24.79 8.06 -16.85
C GLY A 305 -24.27 9.22 -16.00
N MET A 306 -23.18 9.87 -16.42
CA MET A 306 -22.54 10.99 -15.70
C MET A 306 -23.43 12.24 -15.50
N LEU A 307 -24.68 12.21 -15.92
CA LEU A 307 -25.64 13.30 -15.74
C LEU A 307 -26.83 12.81 -14.91
N PRO A 308 -27.26 13.57 -13.87
CA PRO A 308 -28.43 13.21 -13.09
C PRO A 308 -29.66 13.17 -14.00
N SER A 309 -30.47 12.12 -13.88
CA SER A 309 -31.64 11.96 -14.74
C SER A 309 -32.68 13.05 -14.46
N MET A 310 -33.19 13.68 -15.52
CA MET A 310 -34.17 14.78 -15.45
C MET A 310 -35.48 14.39 -14.73
N ASN A 311 -35.72 13.09 -14.56
CA ASN A 311 -36.98 12.56 -14.02
C ASN A 311 -36.95 12.36 -12.50
N GLN A 312 -35.84 12.68 -11.83
CA GLN A 312 -35.75 12.59 -10.36
C GLN A 312 -36.62 13.67 -9.70
N PRO A 313 -37.29 13.37 -8.57
CA PRO A 313 -38.30 14.25 -7.98
C PRO A 313 -37.75 15.61 -7.54
N HIS A 314 -36.46 15.72 -7.23
CA HIS A 314 -35.82 17.00 -6.90
C HIS A 314 -35.56 17.88 -8.14
N ASN A 315 -35.49 17.31 -9.35
CA ASN A 315 -35.30 18.06 -10.61
C ASN A 315 -36.62 18.57 -11.21
N GLN A 316 -37.77 18.02 -10.79
CA GLN A 316 -39.10 18.47 -11.25
C GLN A 316 -39.55 19.80 -10.63
N THR A 317 -38.85 20.29 -9.60
CA THR A 317 -39.20 21.54 -8.90
C THR A 317 -38.56 22.78 -9.51
N ILE A 318 -37.72 22.64 -10.54
CA ILE A 318 -37.07 23.75 -11.23
C ILE A 318 -37.80 24.02 -12.54
N THR A 319 -38.83 24.87 -12.50
CA THR A 319 -39.38 25.52 -13.70
C THR A 319 -38.55 26.77 -13.97
N VAL A 320 -37.59 26.67 -14.89
CA VAL A 320 -36.92 27.85 -15.44
C VAL A 320 -37.92 28.55 -16.35
N SER A 321 -38.50 29.66 -15.87
CA SER A 321 -39.20 30.59 -16.74
C SER A 321 -38.17 31.31 -17.60
N VAL A 322 -38.38 31.30 -18.92
CA VAL A 322 -37.61 32.12 -19.85
C VAL A 322 -37.82 33.58 -19.44
N PRO A 323 -36.76 34.38 -19.22
CA PRO A 323 -36.93 35.80 -18.94
C PRO A 323 -37.54 36.47 -20.17
N ALA A 324 -38.56 37.29 -19.95
CA ALA A 324 -39.20 38.07 -21.01
C ALA A 324 -38.15 38.91 -21.75
N GLU A 325 -38.05 38.73 -23.07
CA GLU A 325 -37.15 39.51 -23.91
C GLU A 325 -37.50 41.01 -23.84
N PRO A 326 -36.50 41.90 -23.69
CA PRO A 326 -36.73 43.32 -23.85
C PRO A 326 -37.02 43.65 -25.31
N ALA A 327 -38.04 44.47 -25.54
CA ALA A 327 -38.43 44.94 -26.85
C ALA A 327 -37.27 45.65 -27.56
N ALA A 328 -36.77 45.07 -28.65
CA ALA A 328 -35.89 45.75 -29.60
C ALA A 328 -36.20 45.30 -31.04
N ASP A 329 -36.73 46.27 -31.77
CA ASP A 329 -36.74 46.48 -33.22
C ASP A 329 -36.97 45.31 -34.19
N ARG A 330 -38.16 45.36 -34.79
CA ARG A 330 -38.47 44.80 -36.09
C ARG A 330 -37.61 45.47 -37.17
N ARG A 331 -36.57 44.79 -37.66
CA ARG A 331 -36.09 44.99 -39.03
C ARG A 331 -35.78 43.66 -39.70
N ALA A 332 -36.51 43.43 -40.78
CA ALA A 332 -36.47 42.24 -41.63
C ALA A 332 -35.11 42.07 -42.32
N VAL A 333 -34.61 40.84 -42.36
CA VAL A 333 -33.81 40.35 -43.50
C VAL A 333 -34.21 38.91 -43.82
N ARG A 334 -34.63 38.71 -45.07
CA ARG A 334 -35.06 37.47 -45.73
C ARG A 334 -33.92 36.44 -45.86
N GLY A 335 -34.26 35.16 -45.83
CA GLY A 335 -33.48 34.07 -46.44
C GLY A 335 -34.14 32.70 -46.22
N PRO A 336 -34.21 31.79 -47.21
CA PRO A 336 -35.31 30.85 -47.34
C PRO A 336 -35.13 29.50 -46.64
N SER A 337 -36.29 28.89 -46.41
CA SER A 337 -36.59 27.52 -46.00
C SER A 337 -35.86 26.43 -46.80
N VAL A 338 -35.35 25.42 -46.09
CA VAL A 338 -35.16 24.07 -46.63
C VAL A 338 -35.73 23.05 -45.63
N THR A 339 -36.75 22.34 -46.08
CA THR A 339 -37.43 21.20 -45.46
C THR A 339 -36.54 19.95 -45.38
N PRO A 340 -36.87 18.98 -44.51
CA PRO A 340 -35.96 17.91 -44.08
C PRO A 340 -35.98 16.70 -45.03
N VAL A 341 -34.85 16.01 -45.14
CA VAL A 341 -34.78 14.67 -45.77
C VAL A 341 -34.33 13.64 -44.74
N ARG A 342 -35.20 12.64 -44.58
CA ARG A 342 -35.05 11.45 -43.76
C ARG A 342 -34.47 10.35 -44.65
N HIS A 343 -33.38 9.69 -44.26
CA HIS A 343 -32.95 8.44 -44.91
C HIS A 343 -32.78 7.31 -43.89
N GLN A 344 -33.38 6.18 -44.24
CA GLN A 344 -33.42 4.92 -43.52
C GLN A 344 -32.16 4.07 -43.78
N SER A 345 -31.80 3.28 -42.75
CA SER A 345 -31.40 1.86 -42.74
C SER A 345 -30.31 1.29 -43.67
N GLY A 346 -29.36 0.61 -43.03
CA GLY A 346 -28.57 -0.52 -43.54
C GLY A 346 -27.37 -0.76 -42.60
N GLY A 347 -27.19 -1.85 -41.86
CA GLY A 347 -27.59 -3.24 -42.10
C GLY A 347 -26.46 -3.97 -42.81
N LEU A 348 -25.41 -4.40 -42.09
CA LEU A 348 -24.34 -5.26 -42.61
C LEU A 348 -24.06 -6.40 -41.63
N SER A 349 -24.44 -7.60 -42.05
CA SER A 349 -23.85 -8.88 -41.63
C SER A 349 -22.90 -9.33 -42.73
N ALA A 350 -21.65 -9.61 -42.34
CA ALA A 350 -20.83 -10.77 -42.70
C ALA A 350 -19.46 -10.58 -42.04
#